data_AF-A0A7C4XNM6-F1
#
_entry.id   AF-A0A7C4XNM6-F1
#
_cell.length_a   1.000
_cell.length_b   1.000
_cell.length_c   1.000
_cell.angle_alpha   90.00
_cell.angle_beta   90.00
_cell.angle_gamma   90.00
#
_symmetry.space_group_name_H-M   'P 1'
#
loop_
_entity.id
_entity.type
_entity.pdbx_description
1 polymer ?
#
loop_
_entity_poly.entity_id
_entity_poly.type
_entity_poly.pdbx_seq_one_letter_code
_entity_poly.pdbx_strand_id
1 'polypeptide(L)'
;MQWERILDVNLNRLTESLKLIEDYVRFVMEDPSLLENIRRLRASFLDIKRSIPIKNFILHRQSENDLGREPDFDLIPRKTDDDILLANFSRAKESSRIIEEVLRKRVRKLSKHLKSLRFEIYDLEKKVVEKNRKKFNPRLYVIFDEKYVDKMPIKDMIQILEDNGATMLQLRIKCLPDKLFYALGEKIRKSITKSEFKFIINNRVDIALGVRADGVHLGQQDMPPIKAREILGEGFIIGVSAHNKREAISAQESGADYLGVGAVFPTKTKSDARVCGLSLIREIKKTVDIPVIAIGGINDKNYRAVLKSGADGIAVASFLFEGDLKKNLKSLSFKK
;
A
#
# COMPACT_ATOMS: atom_id res chain seq x y z
N MET A 1 -36.72 -1.27 27.71
CA MET A 1 -35.61 -1.69 28.58
C MET A 1 -34.54 -2.55 27.91
N GLN A 2 -34.79 -3.23 26.77
CA GLN A 2 -33.73 -3.94 26.03
C GLN A 2 -33.03 -3.06 24.96
N TRP A 3 -33.75 -2.15 24.31
CA TRP A 3 -33.20 -1.29 23.26
C TRP A 3 -32.22 -0.24 23.76
N GLU A 4 -32.43 0.28 24.97
CA GLU A 4 -31.53 1.25 25.61
C GLU A 4 -30.17 0.61 25.92
N ARG A 5 -30.15 -0.68 26.28
CA ARG A 5 -28.93 -1.49 26.47
C ARG A 5 -28.17 -1.69 25.17
N ILE A 6 -28.90 -2.05 24.11
CA ILE A 6 -28.35 -2.18 22.75
C ILE A 6 -27.76 -0.86 22.28
N LEU A 7 -28.40 0.27 22.59
CA LEU A 7 -27.85 1.60 22.27
C LEU A 7 -26.58 1.91 23.07
N ASP A 8 -26.54 1.69 24.39
CA ASP A 8 -25.34 1.94 25.22
C ASP A 8 -24.12 1.21 24.66
N VAL A 9 -24.24 -0.10 24.45
CA VAL A 9 -23.10 -0.93 24.02
C VAL A 9 -22.60 -0.52 22.62
N ASN A 10 -23.51 -0.25 21.67
CA ASN A 10 -23.10 0.12 20.32
C ASN A 10 -22.58 1.56 20.24
N LEU A 11 -23.11 2.49 21.04
CA LEU A 11 -22.54 3.84 21.16
C LEU A 11 -21.12 3.79 21.73
N ASN A 12 -20.86 2.90 22.69
CA ASN A 12 -19.53 2.70 23.25
C ASN A 12 -18.57 2.07 22.21
N ARG A 13 -18.97 0.95 21.60
CA ARG A 13 -18.17 0.25 20.57
C ARG A 13 -17.82 1.15 19.39
N LEU A 14 -18.76 1.98 18.92
CA LEU A 14 -18.49 2.95 17.87
C LEU A 14 -17.51 4.03 18.32
N THR A 15 -17.64 4.53 19.57
CA THR A 15 -16.70 5.51 20.14
C THR A 15 -15.27 4.96 20.16
N GLU A 16 -15.10 3.75 20.69
CA GLU A 16 -13.80 3.08 20.82
C GLU A 16 -13.19 2.75 19.46
N SER A 17 -14.00 2.22 18.53
CA SER A 17 -13.53 1.87 17.18
C SER A 17 -13.03 3.10 16.43
N LEU A 18 -13.80 4.20 16.43
CA LEU A 18 -13.36 5.46 15.79
C LEU A 18 -12.13 6.06 16.48
N LYS A 19 -11.97 5.86 17.79
CA LYS A 19 -10.78 6.32 18.52
C LYS A 19 -9.52 5.57 18.10
N LEU A 20 -9.59 4.25 18.01
CA LEU A 20 -8.47 3.44 17.56
C LEU A 20 -8.12 3.77 16.10
N ILE A 21 -9.11 3.94 15.22
CA ILE A 21 -8.87 4.34 13.83
C ILE A 21 -8.14 5.70 13.78
N GLU A 22 -8.55 6.69 14.59
CA GLU A 22 -7.85 7.98 14.65
C GLU A 22 -6.41 7.80 15.12
N ASP A 23 -6.17 7.04 16.18
CA ASP A 23 -4.83 6.86 16.74
C ASP A 23 -3.91 6.12 15.75
N TYR A 24 -4.43 5.11 15.05
CA TYR A 24 -3.69 4.44 13.97
C TYR A 24 -3.34 5.41 12.84
N VAL A 25 -4.31 6.18 12.35
CA VAL A 25 -4.06 7.18 11.29
C VAL A 25 -3.04 8.23 11.76
N ARG A 26 -3.10 8.64 13.04
CA ARG A 26 -2.22 9.65 13.61
C ARG A 26 -0.79 9.17 13.82
N PHE A 27 -0.61 7.98 14.38
CA PHE A 27 0.69 7.52 14.88
C PHE A 27 1.35 6.46 13.99
N VAL A 28 0.59 5.76 13.15
CA VAL A 28 1.11 4.72 12.26
C VAL A 28 1.16 5.20 10.82
N MET A 29 0.09 5.84 10.33
CA MET A 29 0.05 6.36 8.95
C MET A 29 0.63 7.77 8.82
N GLU A 30 0.53 8.57 9.88
CA GLU A 30 0.95 9.98 9.92
C GLU A 30 0.41 10.80 8.73
N ASP A 31 -0.84 10.53 8.30
CA ASP A 31 -1.47 11.19 7.16
C ASP A 31 -2.43 12.31 7.59
N PRO A 32 -2.11 13.61 7.34
CA PRO A 32 -2.92 14.73 7.82
C PRO A 32 -4.33 14.76 7.24
N SER A 33 -4.51 14.35 5.98
CA SER A 33 -5.81 14.38 5.29
C SER A 33 -6.76 13.34 5.88
N LEU A 34 -6.27 12.10 6.05
CA LEU A 34 -7.03 11.04 6.71
C LEU A 34 -7.33 11.39 8.17
N LEU A 35 -6.38 12.02 8.87
CA LEU A 35 -6.56 12.45 10.26
C LEU A 35 -7.68 13.49 10.40
N GLU A 36 -7.76 14.46 9.48
CA GLU A 36 -8.87 15.42 9.45
C GLU A 36 -10.20 14.71 9.19
N ASN A 37 -10.22 13.75 8.26
CA ASN A 37 -11.43 13.00 7.89
C ASN A 37 -12.00 12.24 9.11
N ILE A 38 -11.19 11.46 9.81
CA ILE A 38 -11.64 10.71 11.01
C ILE A 38 -12.07 11.65 12.15
N ARG A 39 -11.39 12.78 12.34
CA ARG A 39 -11.78 13.76 13.38
C ARG A 39 -13.15 14.39 13.12
N ARG A 40 -13.43 14.75 11.86
CA ARG A 40 -14.76 15.25 11.46
C ARG A 40 -15.84 14.20 11.68
N LEU A 41 -15.57 12.97 11.29
CA LEU A 41 -16.49 11.84 11.48
C LEU A 41 -16.80 11.62 12.97
N ARG A 42 -15.77 11.66 13.81
CA ARG A 42 -15.92 11.57 15.28
C ARG A 42 -16.73 12.72 15.87
N ALA A 43 -16.47 13.95 15.45
CA ALA A 43 -17.24 15.12 15.92
C ALA A 43 -18.73 14.97 15.55
N SER A 44 -19.01 14.60 14.30
CA SER A 44 -20.37 14.30 13.82
C SER A 44 -21.05 13.21 14.66
N PHE A 45 -20.33 12.12 14.97
CA PHE A 45 -20.85 11.07 15.83
C PHE A 45 -21.14 11.56 17.27
N LEU A 46 -20.24 12.36 17.86
CA LEU A 46 -20.44 12.93 19.19
C LEU A 46 -21.68 13.81 19.27
N ASP A 47 -21.94 14.62 18.23
CA ASP A 47 -23.13 15.47 18.15
C ASP A 47 -24.41 14.63 18.07
N ILE A 48 -24.39 13.54 17.29
CA ILE A 48 -25.51 12.60 17.26
C ILE A 48 -25.72 11.97 18.64
N LYS A 49 -24.65 11.47 19.26
CA LYS A 49 -24.71 10.83 20.59
C LYS A 49 -25.31 11.76 21.64
N ARG A 50 -24.93 13.04 21.65
CA ARG A 50 -25.47 14.08 22.55
C ARG A 50 -26.94 14.40 22.28
N SER A 51 -27.39 14.23 21.04
CA SER A 51 -28.76 14.56 20.61
C SER A 51 -29.77 13.43 20.85
N ILE A 52 -29.32 12.22 21.21
CA ILE A 52 -30.24 11.12 21.52
C ILE A 52 -31.00 11.46 22.82
N PRO A 53 -32.34 11.40 22.84
CA PRO A 53 -33.16 11.79 23.99
C PRO A 53 -33.17 10.72 25.10
N ILE A 54 -32.01 10.12 25.39
CA ILE A 54 -31.80 9.15 26.46
C ILE A 54 -30.71 9.72 27.36
N LYS A 55 -31.05 9.96 28.63
CA LYS A 55 -30.08 10.40 29.64
C LYS A 55 -29.50 9.18 30.35
N ASN A 56 -28.25 9.31 30.83
CA ASN A 56 -27.59 8.31 31.66
C ASN A 56 -27.51 6.90 31.04
N PHE A 57 -27.02 6.79 29.79
CA PHE A 57 -26.82 5.49 29.11
C PHE A 57 -26.15 4.42 29.99
N ILE A 58 -25.21 4.85 30.83
CA ILE A 58 -24.49 3.97 31.76
C ILE A 58 -25.42 3.20 32.72
N LEU A 59 -26.56 3.76 33.11
CA LEU A 59 -27.53 3.12 34.00
C LEU A 59 -28.24 1.93 33.35
N HIS A 60 -28.15 1.80 32.02
CA HIS A 60 -28.69 0.64 31.31
C HIS A 60 -27.68 -0.50 31.19
N ARG A 61 -26.41 -0.29 31.51
CA ARG A 61 -25.38 -1.33 31.41
C ARG A 61 -25.63 -2.47 32.40
N GLN A 62 -25.48 -3.71 31.93
CA GLN A 62 -25.64 -4.92 32.76
C GLN A 62 -24.51 -5.93 32.51
N SER A 63 -23.27 -5.43 32.40
CA SER A 63 -22.09 -6.23 32.02
C SER A 63 -21.81 -7.42 32.93
N GLU A 64 -22.27 -7.38 34.20
CA GLU A 64 -22.11 -8.49 35.13
C GLU A 64 -22.95 -9.72 34.76
N ASN A 65 -24.12 -9.49 34.15
CA ASN A 65 -25.13 -10.49 33.84
C ASN A 65 -25.39 -10.64 32.33
N ASP A 66 -24.57 -10.00 31.49
CA ASP A 66 -24.67 -10.10 30.04
C ASP A 66 -24.22 -11.49 29.55
N LEU A 67 -25.01 -12.10 28.68
CA LEU A 67 -24.62 -13.34 27.99
C LEU A 67 -23.41 -13.06 27.08
N GLY A 68 -22.42 -13.96 27.07
CA GLY A 68 -21.20 -13.82 26.26
C GLY A 68 -20.08 -13.00 26.92
N ARG A 69 -20.09 -12.86 28.25
CA ARG A 69 -19.01 -12.25 29.04
C ARG A 69 -17.70 -13.06 29.01
N GLU A 70 -17.77 -14.36 28.75
CA GLU A 70 -16.61 -15.24 28.75
C GLU A 70 -15.54 -14.75 27.76
N PRO A 71 -14.28 -14.58 28.18
CA PRO A 71 -13.22 -13.97 27.36
C PRO A 71 -12.99 -14.65 26.01
N ASP A 72 -13.29 -15.95 25.91
CA ASP A 72 -13.02 -16.77 24.74
C ASP A 72 -14.16 -16.80 23.72
N PHE A 73 -15.26 -16.06 23.98
CA PHE A 73 -16.48 -16.13 23.16
C PHE A 73 -16.29 -15.62 21.72
N ASP A 74 -15.39 -14.65 21.49
CA ASP A 74 -15.22 -13.96 20.20
C ASP A 74 -13.74 -13.83 19.77
N LEU A 75 -12.92 -14.85 20.03
CA LEU A 75 -11.51 -14.83 19.63
C LEU A 75 -11.33 -15.06 18.13
N ILE A 76 -11.25 -13.97 17.36
CA ILE A 76 -10.74 -13.99 15.99
C ILE A 76 -9.25 -13.66 16.02
N PRO A 77 -8.35 -14.61 15.70
CA PRO A 77 -6.91 -14.35 15.70
C PRO A 77 -6.56 -13.25 14.70
N ARG A 78 -5.76 -12.28 15.15
CA ARG A 78 -5.19 -11.20 14.32
C ARG A 78 -3.73 -11.52 14.04
N LYS A 79 -3.31 -11.42 12.78
CA LYS A 79 -1.95 -11.78 12.34
C LYS A 79 -1.08 -10.55 12.05
N THR A 80 -1.71 -9.43 11.69
CA THR A 80 -1.03 -8.19 11.29
C THR A 80 -1.67 -6.96 11.94
N ASP A 81 -0.94 -5.84 11.97
CA ASP A 81 -1.47 -4.55 12.44
C ASP A 81 -2.66 -4.07 11.58
N ASP A 82 -2.65 -4.38 10.29
CA ASP A 82 -3.77 -4.10 9.37
C ASP A 82 -5.03 -4.88 9.75
N ASP A 83 -4.90 -6.11 10.28
CA ASP A 83 -6.05 -6.88 10.76
C ASP A 83 -6.75 -6.18 11.94
N ILE A 84 -5.98 -5.52 12.80
CA ILE A 84 -6.52 -4.76 13.94
C ILE A 84 -7.32 -3.56 13.41
N LEU A 85 -6.77 -2.82 12.44
CA LEU A 85 -7.42 -1.67 11.85
C LEU A 85 -8.73 -2.05 11.14
N LEU A 86 -8.70 -3.06 10.28
CA LEU A 86 -9.87 -3.55 9.54
C LEU A 86 -10.97 -4.11 10.47
N ALA A 87 -10.57 -4.73 11.58
CA ALA A 87 -11.52 -5.16 12.62
C ALA A 87 -12.26 -3.99 13.25
N ASN A 88 -11.57 -2.87 13.49
CA ASN A 88 -12.19 -1.68 14.07
C ASN A 88 -13.09 -0.95 13.06
N PHE A 89 -12.72 -0.91 11.78
CA PHE A 89 -13.66 -0.46 10.75
C PHE A 89 -14.91 -1.33 10.72
N SER A 90 -14.77 -2.66 10.74
CA SER A 90 -15.90 -3.59 10.77
C SER A 90 -16.82 -3.34 11.98
N ARG A 91 -16.25 -3.23 13.18
CA ARG A 91 -16.99 -2.89 14.41
C ARG A 91 -17.69 -1.53 14.34
N ALA A 92 -17.05 -0.51 13.76
CA ALA A 92 -17.65 0.81 13.57
C ALA A 92 -18.84 0.75 12.60
N LYS A 93 -18.72 0.00 11.50
CA LYS A 93 -19.79 -0.21 10.52
C LYS A 93 -20.99 -0.95 11.11
N GLU A 94 -20.75 -2.02 11.86
CA GLU A 94 -21.79 -2.79 12.54
C GLU A 94 -22.49 -1.95 13.61
N SER A 95 -21.72 -1.29 14.48
CA SER A 95 -22.26 -0.48 15.57
C SER A 95 -23.10 0.70 15.05
N SER A 96 -22.60 1.42 14.04
CA SER A 96 -23.34 2.52 13.40
C SER A 96 -24.63 2.03 12.74
N ARG A 97 -24.63 0.84 12.13
CA ARG A 97 -25.82 0.22 11.55
C ARG A 97 -26.85 -0.13 12.61
N ILE A 98 -26.44 -0.72 13.73
CA ILE A 98 -27.34 -1.08 14.83
C ILE A 98 -27.97 0.19 15.42
N ILE A 99 -27.17 1.22 15.69
CA ILE A 99 -27.69 2.51 16.20
C ILE A 99 -28.69 3.12 15.20
N GLU A 100 -28.36 3.12 13.91
CA GLU A 100 -29.25 3.62 12.84
C GLU A 100 -30.63 2.96 12.87
N GLU A 101 -30.65 1.62 12.97
CA GLU A 101 -31.87 0.81 12.99
C GLU A 101 -32.70 1.04 14.26
N VAL A 102 -32.06 1.05 15.43
CA VAL A 102 -32.77 1.28 16.70
C VAL A 102 -33.37 2.70 16.75
N LEU A 103 -32.67 3.70 16.22
CA LEU A 103 -33.16 5.07 16.15
C LEU A 103 -34.21 5.29 15.06
N ARG A 104 -34.34 4.41 14.06
CA ARG A 104 -35.22 4.63 12.90
C ARG A 104 -36.68 4.89 13.29
N LYS A 105 -37.20 4.15 14.27
CA LYS A 105 -38.57 4.30 14.78
C LYS A 105 -38.69 5.32 15.91
N ARG A 106 -37.57 5.80 16.48
CA ARG A 106 -37.54 6.67 17.68
C ARG A 106 -37.22 8.12 17.35
N VAL A 107 -36.20 8.35 16.53
CA VAL A 107 -35.72 9.69 16.15
C VAL A 107 -35.27 9.68 14.69
N ARG A 108 -36.23 9.89 13.76
CA ARG A 108 -36.00 9.79 12.31
C ARG A 108 -34.85 10.68 11.80
N LYS A 109 -34.71 11.89 12.35
CA LYS A 109 -33.64 12.84 11.98
C LYS A 109 -32.25 12.26 12.30
N LEU A 110 -32.06 11.74 13.52
CA LEU A 110 -30.78 11.16 13.93
C LEU A 110 -30.47 9.86 13.17
N SER A 111 -31.48 9.04 12.86
CA SER A 111 -31.30 7.86 12.02
C SER A 111 -30.75 8.22 10.62
N LYS A 112 -31.25 9.30 10.00
CA LYS A 112 -30.70 9.81 8.73
C LYS A 112 -29.25 10.28 8.86
N HIS A 113 -28.91 10.98 9.96
CA HIS A 113 -27.52 11.41 10.20
C HIS A 113 -26.59 10.21 10.43
N LEU A 114 -27.02 9.18 11.17
CA LEU A 114 -26.26 7.94 11.33
C LEU A 114 -26.01 7.23 10.01
N LYS A 115 -27.02 7.23 9.12
CA LYS A 115 -26.88 6.65 7.79
C LYS A 115 -25.76 7.38 7.01
N SER A 116 -25.72 8.71 7.01
CA SER A 116 -24.63 9.49 6.40
C SER A 116 -23.28 9.12 6.99
N LEU A 117 -23.18 9.16 8.33
CA LEU A 117 -21.97 8.82 9.05
C LEU A 117 -21.45 7.42 8.71
N ARG A 118 -22.34 6.44 8.54
CA ARG A 118 -21.97 5.08 8.16
C ARG A 118 -21.36 5.00 6.76
N PHE A 119 -21.87 5.77 5.79
CA PHE A 119 -21.24 5.85 4.46
C PHE A 119 -19.89 6.56 4.52
N GLU A 120 -19.75 7.60 5.34
CA GLU A 120 -18.45 8.26 5.57
C GLU A 120 -17.42 7.30 6.19
N ILE A 121 -17.85 6.36 7.04
CA ILE A 121 -16.98 5.28 7.56
C ILE A 121 -16.50 4.37 6.42
N TYR A 122 -17.38 3.99 5.47
CA TYR A 122 -17.02 3.15 4.33
C TYR A 122 -15.99 3.85 3.42
N ASP A 123 -16.21 5.14 3.15
CA ASP A 123 -15.31 5.92 2.31
C ASP A 123 -13.94 6.08 2.97
N LEU A 124 -13.91 6.30 4.29
CA LEU A 124 -12.67 6.37 5.06
C LEU A 124 -11.92 5.03 5.06
N GLU A 125 -12.62 3.92 5.29
CA GLU A 125 -12.03 2.58 5.23
C GLU A 125 -11.37 2.32 3.88
N LYS A 126 -12.07 2.61 2.78
CA LYS A 126 -11.54 2.46 1.43
C LYS A 126 -10.25 3.25 1.24
N LYS A 127 -10.24 4.54 1.60
CA LYS A 127 -9.06 5.41 1.47
C LYS A 127 -7.87 4.91 2.28
N VAL A 128 -8.12 4.45 3.51
CA VAL A 128 -7.08 3.90 4.40
C VAL A 128 -6.49 2.62 3.80
N VAL A 129 -7.32 1.71 3.31
CA VAL A 129 -6.89 0.46 2.68
C VAL A 129 -6.09 0.73 1.40
N GLU A 130 -6.55 1.64 0.54
CA GLU A 130 -5.84 2.04 -0.67
C GLU A 130 -4.45 2.60 -0.35
N LYS A 131 -4.36 3.46 0.68
CA LYS A 131 -3.09 4.04 1.13
C LYS A 131 -2.13 2.97 1.67
N ASN A 132 -2.61 2.05 2.52
CA ASN A 132 -1.78 0.96 3.05
C ASN A 132 -1.29 0.04 1.94
N ARG A 133 -2.15 -0.26 0.95
CA ARG A 133 -1.76 -1.08 -0.21
C ARG A 133 -0.63 -0.43 -1.03
N LYS A 134 -0.67 0.90 -1.17
CA LYS A 134 0.37 1.71 -1.82
C LYS A 134 1.66 1.87 -1.02
N LYS A 135 1.74 1.46 0.25
CA LYS A 135 2.97 1.58 1.04
C LYS A 135 4.05 0.63 0.51
N PHE A 136 5.23 1.15 0.16
CA PHE A 136 6.36 0.34 -0.30
C PHE A 136 7.70 0.85 0.25
N ASN A 137 8.71 -0.01 0.16
CA ASN A 137 10.09 0.33 0.50
C ASN A 137 10.95 0.32 -0.79
N PRO A 138 11.42 1.48 -1.29
CA PRO A 138 12.17 1.57 -2.55
C PRO A 138 13.59 0.99 -2.50
N ARG A 139 14.09 0.63 -1.31
CA ARG A 139 15.52 0.42 -1.02
C ARG A 139 16.25 -0.50 -1.99
N LEU A 140 15.70 -1.70 -2.26
CA LEU A 140 16.30 -2.68 -3.15
C LEU A 140 15.24 -3.27 -4.09
N TYR A 141 15.23 -2.74 -5.31
CA TYR A 141 14.30 -3.11 -6.36
C TYR A 141 14.95 -4.06 -7.37
N VAL A 142 14.49 -5.31 -7.41
CA VAL A 142 15.02 -6.33 -8.33
C VAL A 142 14.26 -6.29 -9.64
N ILE A 143 14.97 -6.28 -10.77
CA ILE A 143 14.36 -6.40 -12.09
C ILE A 143 14.65 -7.78 -12.64
N PHE A 144 13.60 -8.58 -12.77
CA PHE A 144 13.64 -9.92 -13.30
C PHE A 144 13.22 -9.91 -14.77
N ASP A 145 14.23 -9.99 -15.62
CA ASP A 145 14.10 -9.99 -17.08
C ASP A 145 13.85 -11.40 -17.61
N GLU A 146 13.08 -11.51 -18.70
CA GLU A 146 12.67 -12.79 -19.30
C GLU A 146 13.82 -13.77 -19.57
N LYS A 147 15.02 -13.26 -19.88
CA LYS A 147 16.21 -14.09 -20.11
C LYS A 147 16.74 -14.82 -18.86
N TYR A 148 16.22 -14.50 -17.67
CA TYR A 148 16.61 -15.14 -16.41
C TYR A 148 15.58 -16.16 -15.91
N VAL A 149 14.47 -16.35 -16.61
CA VAL A 149 13.36 -17.22 -16.19
C VAL A 149 13.80 -18.66 -15.95
N ASP A 150 14.72 -19.18 -16.77
CA ASP A 150 15.17 -20.57 -16.69
C ASP A 150 16.39 -20.78 -15.78
N LYS A 151 16.88 -19.75 -15.07
CA LYS A 151 18.08 -19.86 -14.24
C LYS A 151 17.88 -20.63 -12.94
N MET A 152 16.68 -20.61 -12.39
CA MET A 152 16.32 -21.32 -11.16
C MET A 152 14.80 -21.36 -10.98
N PRO A 153 14.27 -22.26 -10.12
CA PRO A 153 12.85 -22.26 -9.79
C PRO A 153 12.39 -20.93 -9.20
N ILE A 154 11.24 -20.43 -9.67
CA ILE A 154 10.68 -19.14 -9.25
C ILE A 154 10.51 -19.05 -7.73
N LYS A 155 10.03 -20.13 -7.10
CA LYS A 155 9.83 -20.18 -5.65
C LYS A 155 11.14 -19.96 -4.90
N ASP A 156 12.21 -20.61 -5.33
CA ASP A 156 13.53 -20.51 -4.70
C ASP A 156 14.12 -19.12 -4.87
N MET A 157 13.98 -18.54 -6.08
CA MET A 157 14.36 -17.15 -6.33
C MET A 157 13.64 -16.21 -5.35
N ILE A 158 12.31 -16.28 -5.26
CA ILE A 158 11.53 -15.37 -4.39
C ILE A 158 11.96 -15.52 -2.93
N GLN A 159 12.14 -16.74 -2.44
CA GLN A 159 12.62 -16.98 -1.09
C GLN A 159 14.00 -16.35 -0.86
N ILE A 160 14.93 -16.50 -1.80
CA ILE A 160 16.26 -15.88 -1.72
C ILE A 160 16.13 -14.34 -1.71
N LEU A 161 15.27 -13.75 -2.54
CA LEU A 161 15.05 -12.31 -2.57
C LEU A 161 14.52 -11.78 -1.22
N GLU A 162 13.45 -12.39 -0.73
CA GLU A 162 12.77 -12.02 0.52
C GLU A 162 13.70 -12.16 1.74
N ASP A 163 14.58 -13.16 1.77
CA ASP A 163 15.47 -13.43 2.91
C ASP A 163 16.77 -12.63 2.87
N ASN A 164 17.11 -12.02 1.72
CA ASN A 164 18.34 -11.24 1.56
C ASN A 164 18.06 -9.76 1.29
N GLY A 165 16.92 -9.26 1.76
CA GLY A 165 16.64 -7.83 1.90
C GLY A 165 16.18 -7.11 0.63
N ALA A 166 15.84 -7.84 -0.44
CA ALA A 166 15.09 -7.24 -1.54
C ALA A 166 13.70 -6.84 -1.04
N THR A 167 13.21 -5.68 -1.49
CA THR A 167 11.94 -5.11 -1.02
C THR A 167 10.91 -5.06 -2.14
N MET A 168 11.36 -5.11 -3.39
CA MET A 168 10.50 -5.06 -4.55
C MET A 168 11.05 -5.95 -5.67
N LEU A 169 10.16 -6.49 -6.49
CA LEU A 169 10.45 -7.25 -7.70
C LEU A 169 9.64 -6.71 -8.88
N GLN A 170 10.30 -6.45 -10.00
CA GLN A 170 9.68 -6.14 -11.27
C GLN A 170 9.79 -7.37 -12.18
N LEU A 171 8.67 -7.89 -12.69
CA LEU A 171 8.71 -8.82 -13.81
C LEU A 171 8.71 -8.02 -15.12
N ARG A 172 9.76 -8.22 -15.91
CA ARG A 172 9.98 -7.52 -17.18
C ARG A 172 10.07 -8.52 -18.34
N ILE A 173 8.99 -8.59 -19.10
CA ILE A 173 8.85 -9.41 -20.31
C ILE A 173 8.80 -8.48 -21.52
N LYS A 174 9.53 -8.82 -22.58
CA LYS A 174 9.50 -8.09 -23.86
C LYS A 174 8.91 -8.90 -24.99
N CYS A 175 9.25 -10.19 -25.05
CA CYS A 175 9.04 -11.01 -26.23
C CYS A 175 8.16 -12.24 -25.97
N LEU A 176 7.85 -12.59 -24.71
CA LEU A 176 6.98 -13.74 -24.45
C LEU A 176 5.51 -13.45 -24.82
N PRO A 177 4.78 -14.47 -25.33
CA PRO A 177 3.33 -14.40 -25.47
C PRO A 177 2.61 -14.08 -24.16
N ASP A 178 1.51 -13.34 -24.25
CA ASP A 178 0.72 -12.87 -23.10
C ASP A 178 0.29 -14.00 -22.15
N LYS A 179 -0.09 -15.16 -22.67
CA LYS A 179 -0.46 -16.33 -21.86
C LYS A 179 0.70 -16.79 -20.96
N LEU A 180 1.93 -16.77 -21.48
CA LEU A 180 3.12 -17.15 -20.72
C LEU A 180 3.53 -16.05 -19.74
N PHE A 181 3.43 -14.78 -20.12
CA PHE A 181 3.66 -13.65 -19.22
C PHE A 181 2.69 -13.72 -18.03
N TYR A 182 1.39 -13.86 -18.28
CA TYR A 182 0.38 -14.00 -17.25
C TYR A 182 0.68 -15.19 -16.32
N ALA A 183 0.92 -16.38 -16.87
CA ALA A 183 1.21 -17.57 -16.09
C ALA A 183 2.48 -17.43 -15.22
N LEU A 184 3.51 -16.76 -15.74
CA LEU A 184 4.72 -16.46 -14.97
C LEU A 184 4.44 -15.46 -13.85
N GLY A 185 3.67 -14.41 -14.13
CA GLY A 185 3.24 -13.44 -13.13
C GLY A 185 2.43 -14.08 -12.00
N GLU A 186 1.50 -14.99 -12.31
CA GLU A 186 0.76 -15.75 -11.30
C GLU A 186 1.67 -16.62 -10.43
N LYS A 187 2.66 -17.30 -11.04
CA LYS A 187 3.63 -18.12 -10.31
C LYS A 187 4.45 -17.27 -9.33
N ILE A 188 4.89 -16.10 -9.76
CA ILE A 188 5.61 -15.15 -8.89
C ILE A 188 4.70 -14.68 -7.75
N ARG A 189 3.49 -14.21 -8.07
CA ARG A 189 2.55 -13.70 -7.05
C ARG A 189 2.26 -14.75 -5.97
N LYS A 190 2.05 -16.01 -6.36
CA LYS A 190 1.80 -17.15 -5.45
C LYS A 190 3.02 -17.54 -4.60
N SER A 191 4.22 -17.20 -5.07
CA SER A 191 5.47 -17.55 -4.37
C SER A 191 5.90 -16.50 -3.34
N ILE A 192 5.39 -15.27 -3.42
CA ILE A 192 5.68 -14.19 -2.46
C ILE A 192 4.93 -14.46 -1.17
N THR A 193 5.67 -14.47 -0.05
CA THR A 193 5.13 -14.77 1.28
C THR A 193 5.05 -13.54 2.17
N LYS A 194 5.88 -12.53 1.90
CA LYS A 194 5.98 -11.29 2.70
C LYS A 194 5.12 -10.19 2.11
N SER A 195 4.18 -9.66 2.89
CA SER A 195 3.22 -8.63 2.45
C SER A 195 3.86 -7.29 2.06
N GLU A 196 5.03 -7.00 2.64
CA GLU A 196 5.85 -5.83 2.38
C GLU A 196 6.68 -5.95 1.10
N PHE A 197 6.86 -7.18 0.58
CA PHE A 197 7.60 -7.43 -0.66
C PHE A 197 6.71 -7.14 -1.88
N LYS A 198 6.98 -6.03 -2.57
CA LYS A 198 6.09 -5.56 -3.64
C LYS A 198 6.41 -6.17 -4.99
N PHE A 199 5.37 -6.63 -5.67
CA PHE A 199 5.44 -7.18 -7.01
C PHE A 199 4.90 -6.22 -8.05
N ILE A 200 5.73 -5.86 -9.02
CA ILE A 200 5.44 -4.86 -10.05
C ILE A 200 5.53 -5.52 -11.43
N ILE A 201 4.59 -5.17 -12.31
CA ILE A 201 4.64 -5.58 -13.72
C ILE A 201 5.16 -4.44 -14.58
N ASN A 202 6.12 -4.73 -15.46
CA ASN A 202 6.60 -3.75 -16.41
C ASN A 202 5.56 -3.55 -17.54
N ASN A 203 5.21 -2.30 -17.82
CA ASN A 203 4.39 -1.77 -18.93
C ASN A 203 2.92 -2.22 -19.01
N ARG A 204 2.62 -3.49 -18.67
CA ARG A 204 1.32 -4.13 -18.92
C ARG A 204 0.35 -3.98 -17.74
N VAL A 205 -0.47 -2.92 -17.78
CA VAL A 205 -1.51 -2.60 -16.79
C VAL A 205 -2.54 -3.72 -16.64
N ASP A 206 -2.95 -4.31 -17.76
CA ASP A 206 -3.89 -5.43 -17.81
C ASP A 206 -3.33 -6.70 -17.14
N ILE A 207 -2.07 -7.05 -17.40
CA ILE A 207 -1.41 -8.19 -16.74
C ILE A 207 -1.26 -7.93 -15.25
N ALA A 208 -0.90 -6.70 -14.83
CA ALA A 208 -0.79 -6.32 -13.43
C ALA A 208 -2.10 -6.53 -12.66
N LEU A 209 -3.23 -6.14 -13.26
CA LEU A 209 -4.56 -6.40 -12.71
C LEU A 209 -4.83 -7.91 -12.64
N GLY A 210 -4.63 -8.63 -13.74
CA GLY A 210 -4.95 -10.04 -13.85
C GLY A 210 -4.22 -10.90 -12.82
N VAL A 211 -2.92 -10.65 -12.60
CA VAL A 211 -2.10 -11.41 -11.65
C VAL A 211 -2.16 -10.85 -10.22
N ARG A 212 -2.95 -9.80 -9.98
CA ARG A 212 -3.03 -9.08 -8.69
C ARG A 212 -1.66 -8.63 -8.20
N ALA A 213 -0.88 -8.02 -9.10
CA ALA A 213 0.35 -7.33 -8.75
C ALA A 213 0.06 -6.15 -7.80
N ASP A 214 1.09 -5.67 -7.13
CA ASP A 214 1.03 -4.48 -6.28
C ASP A 214 1.09 -3.19 -7.12
N GLY A 215 1.57 -3.27 -8.36
CA GLY A 215 1.73 -2.09 -9.20
C GLY A 215 2.25 -2.35 -10.61
N VAL A 216 2.49 -1.25 -11.31
CA VAL A 216 3.10 -1.20 -12.64
C VAL A 216 4.32 -0.28 -12.66
N HIS A 217 5.24 -0.53 -13.59
CA HIS A 217 6.27 0.43 -13.97
C HIS A 217 6.11 0.79 -15.45
N LEU A 218 6.08 2.09 -15.77
CA LEU A 218 5.80 2.60 -17.11
C LEU A 218 7.00 3.41 -17.62
N GLY A 219 7.36 3.22 -18.88
CA GLY A 219 8.31 4.03 -19.62
C GLY A 219 7.64 5.23 -20.32
N GLN A 220 8.47 6.07 -20.93
CA GLN A 220 8.02 7.30 -21.60
C GLN A 220 7.15 7.06 -22.85
N GLN A 221 7.21 5.86 -23.42
CA GLN A 221 6.44 5.48 -24.62
C GLN A 221 5.27 4.53 -24.30
N ASP A 222 5.03 4.28 -23.01
CA ASP A 222 3.96 3.38 -22.55
C ASP A 222 2.67 4.17 -22.28
N MET A 223 1.65 3.48 -21.75
CA MET A 223 0.39 4.10 -21.34
C MET A 223 0.65 5.31 -20.43
N PRO A 224 -0.05 6.45 -20.63
CA PRO A 224 0.06 7.60 -19.74
C PRO A 224 -0.25 7.23 -18.28
N PRO A 225 0.55 7.68 -17.30
CA PRO A 225 0.36 7.32 -15.88
C PRO A 225 -1.03 7.66 -15.35
N ILE A 226 -1.61 8.78 -15.81
CA ILE A 226 -2.98 9.18 -15.44
C ILE A 226 -4.03 8.16 -15.89
N LYS A 227 -3.85 7.54 -17.07
CA LYS A 227 -4.75 6.49 -17.57
C LYS A 227 -4.53 5.17 -16.85
N ALA A 228 -3.28 4.83 -16.54
CA ALA A 228 -3.00 3.69 -15.68
C ALA A 228 -3.65 3.86 -14.29
N ARG A 229 -3.62 5.07 -13.71
CA ARG A 229 -4.30 5.39 -12.46
C ARG A 229 -5.82 5.23 -12.54
N GLU A 230 -6.44 5.73 -13.61
CA GLU A 230 -7.89 5.55 -13.85
C GLU A 230 -8.30 4.07 -13.89
N ILE A 231 -7.48 3.21 -14.50
CA ILE A 231 -7.75 1.77 -14.64
C ILE A 231 -7.47 1.00 -13.35
N LEU A 232 -6.34 1.28 -12.70
CA LEU A 232 -5.87 0.53 -11.52
C LEU A 232 -6.50 1.02 -10.22
N GLY A 233 -6.92 2.28 -10.18
CA GLY A 233 -7.38 2.97 -8.98
C GLY A 233 -6.26 3.40 -8.03
N GLU A 234 -6.66 3.90 -6.87
CA GLU A 234 -5.77 4.50 -5.88
C GLU A 234 -5.01 3.50 -5.01
N GLY A 235 -5.23 2.20 -5.18
CA GLY A 235 -4.56 1.16 -4.38
C GLY A 235 -3.27 0.59 -5.00
N PHE A 236 -2.99 0.85 -6.28
CA PHE A 236 -1.81 0.30 -6.96
C PHE A 236 -0.63 1.27 -6.96
N ILE A 237 0.57 0.73 -6.95
CA ILE A 237 1.81 1.49 -7.09
C ILE A 237 2.09 1.73 -8.59
N ILE A 238 2.34 2.97 -8.99
CA ILE A 238 2.70 3.35 -10.36
C ILE A 238 4.09 3.96 -10.35
N GLY A 239 5.06 3.24 -10.89
CA GLY A 239 6.39 3.76 -11.18
C GLY A 239 6.49 4.32 -12.58
N VAL A 240 7.27 5.38 -12.76
CA VAL A 240 7.53 5.96 -14.09
C VAL A 240 9.03 6.15 -14.30
N SER A 241 9.54 5.73 -15.46
CA SER A 241 10.93 6.01 -15.84
C SER A 241 11.10 7.50 -16.14
N ALA A 242 12.18 8.15 -15.68
CA ALA A 242 12.50 9.52 -16.03
C ALA A 242 14.00 9.68 -16.37
N HIS A 243 14.29 10.50 -17.39
CA HIS A 243 15.63 10.73 -17.93
C HIS A 243 16.09 12.20 -17.80
N ASN A 244 15.19 13.09 -17.35
CA ASN A 244 15.48 14.49 -17.10
C ASN A 244 14.49 15.08 -16.08
N LYS A 245 14.74 16.31 -15.62
CA LYS A 245 13.89 17.02 -14.66
C LYS A 245 12.45 17.21 -15.13
N ARG A 246 12.26 17.51 -16.42
CA ARG A 246 10.92 17.77 -16.98
C ARG A 246 10.05 16.52 -16.93
N GLU A 247 10.60 15.38 -17.32
CA GLU A 247 9.91 14.09 -17.22
C GLU A 247 9.61 13.71 -15.76
N ALA A 248 10.53 13.95 -14.84
CA ALA A 248 10.34 13.68 -13.42
C ALA A 248 9.16 14.48 -12.82
N ILE A 249 9.11 15.78 -13.09
CA ILE A 249 8.02 16.66 -12.65
C ILE A 249 6.69 16.21 -13.26
N SER A 250 6.66 15.99 -14.58
CA SER A 250 5.45 15.56 -15.27
C SER A 250 4.92 14.22 -14.78
N ALA A 251 5.81 13.28 -14.45
CA ALA A 251 5.44 11.99 -13.87
C ALA A 251 4.81 12.14 -12.47
N GLN A 252 5.39 12.98 -11.61
CA GLN A 252 4.81 13.29 -10.29
C GLN A 252 3.42 13.93 -10.43
N GLU A 253 3.29 14.94 -11.28
CA GLU A 253 2.01 15.63 -11.54
C GLU A 253 0.95 14.67 -12.11
N SER A 254 1.37 13.65 -12.85
CA SER A 254 0.51 12.60 -13.39
C SER A 254 0.16 11.48 -12.40
N GLY A 255 0.56 11.60 -11.13
CA GLY A 255 0.21 10.67 -10.07
C GLY A 255 1.10 9.43 -9.96
N ALA A 256 2.35 9.51 -10.42
CA ALA A 256 3.35 8.48 -10.15
C ALA A 256 3.68 8.39 -8.65
N ASP A 257 3.79 7.17 -8.13
CA ASP A 257 4.16 6.91 -6.75
C ASP A 257 5.69 6.84 -6.56
N TYR A 258 6.46 6.60 -7.64
CA TYR A 258 7.93 6.70 -7.63
C TYR A 258 8.50 6.91 -9.05
N LEU A 259 9.76 7.31 -9.11
CA LEU A 259 10.54 7.44 -10.35
C LEU A 259 11.62 6.38 -10.47
N GLY A 260 11.78 5.80 -11.65
CA GLY A 260 12.96 5.05 -12.07
C GLY A 260 13.91 5.94 -12.86
N VAL A 261 15.03 6.36 -12.28
CA VAL A 261 15.94 7.32 -12.93
C VAL A 261 17.24 6.66 -13.38
N GLY A 262 17.51 6.70 -14.68
CA GLY A 262 18.71 6.09 -15.24
C GLY A 262 18.78 6.13 -16.77
N ALA A 263 19.80 5.53 -17.40
CA ALA A 263 20.84 4.73 -16.74
C ALA A 263 21.88 5.60 -16.01
N VAL A 264 22.20 5.28 -14.75
CA VAL A 264 23.21 6.01 -13.98
C VAL A 264 24.62 5.65 -14.41
N PHE A 265 24.86 4.39 -14.73
CA PHE A 265 26.11 3.86 -15.29
C PHE A 265 25.83 3.10 -16.60
N PRO A 266 26.84 2.83 -17.44
CA PRO A 266 26.70 1.96 -18.60
C PRO A 266 26.06 0.61 -18.23
N THR A 267 25.11 0.14 -19.03
CA THR A 267 24.41 -1.13 -18.80
C THR A 267 24.27 -1.94 -20.08
N LYS A 268 24.34 -3.28 -19.96
CA LYS A 268 24.09 -4.22 -21.06
C LYS A 268 22.62 -4.67 -21.15
N THR A 269 21.78 -4.32 -20.18
CA THR A 269 20.38 -4.81 -20.07
C THR A 269 19.40 -4.04 -20.97
N LYS A 270 19.72 -2.77 -21.27
CA LYS A 270 18.94 -1.89 -22.15
C LYS A 270 19.90 -1.19 -23.11
N SER A 271 19.88 -1.58 -24.38
CA SER A 271 20.86 -1.18 -25.42
C SER A 271 20.76 0.28 -25.84
N ASP A 272 19.61 0.93 -25.62
CA ASP A 272 19.31 2.33 -25.97
C ASP A 272 19.55 3.32 -24.80
N ALA A 273 20.10 2.86 -23.67
CA ALA A 273 20.20 3.68 -22.47
C ALA A 273 21.29 4.76 -22.57
N ARG A 274 20.90 6.04 -22.51
CA ARG A 274 21.84 7.16 -22.32
C ARG A 274 22.28 7.23 -20.86
N VAL A 275 23.60 7.31 -20.63
CA VAL A 275 24.17 7.43 -19.29
C VAL A 275 23.99 8.85 -18.79
N CYS A 276 23.21 9.00 -17.71
CA CYS A 276 22.86 10.31 -17.14
C CYS A 276 23.76 10.70 -15.96
N GLY A 277 24.44 9.73 -15.35
CA GLY A 277 25.31 9.94 -14.19
C GLY A 277 24.56 10.27 -12.89
N LEU A 278 25.33 10.50 -11.83
CA LEU A 278 24.81 10.78 -10.48
C LEU A 278 24.30 12.22 -10.30
N SER A 279 24.69 13.15 -11.16
CA SER A 279 24.22 14.55 -11.11
C SER A 279 22.71 14.63 -11.33
N LEU A 280 22.18 13.85 -12.28
CA LEU A 280 20.74 13.85 -12.57
C LEU A 280 19.91 13.43 -11.36
N ILE A 281 20.36 12.44 -10.58
CA ILE A 281 19.66 12.01 -9.36
C ILE A 281 19.56 13.18 -8.37
N ARG A 282 20.68 13.88 -8.11
CA ARG A 282 20.72 15.04 -7.21
C ARG A 282 19.80 16.16 -7.67
N GLU A 283 19.74 16.38 -8.98
CA GLU A 283 18.88 17.40 -9.58
C GLU A 283 17.40 17.04 -9.44
N ILE A 284 17.01 15.81 -9.78
CA ILE A 284 15.61 15.36 -9.68
C ILE A 284 15.15 15.36 -8.23
N LYS A 285 15.97 14.89 -7.28
CA LYS A 285 15.62 14.88 -5.85
C LYS A 285 15.34 16.26 -5.26
N LYS A 286 15.79 17.34 -5.89
CA LYS A 286 15.47 18.72 -5.49
C LYS A 286 14.16 19.24 -6.08
N THR A 287 13.59 18.52 -7.04
CA THR A 287 12.43 18.97 -7.83
C THR A 287 11.16 18.16 -7.58
N VAL A 288 11.26 16.99 -6.96
CA VAL A 288 10.13 16.09 -6.71
C VAL A 288 10.17 15.58 -5.26
N ASP A 289 8.99 15.30 -4.72
CA ASP A 289 8.78 14.79 -3.36
C ASP A 289 8.62 13.27 -3.33
N ILE A 290 8.29 12.66 -4.48
CA ILE A 290 8.14 11.20 -4.59
C ILE A 290 9.50 10.47 -4.59
N PRO A 291 9.54 9.20 -4.14
CA PRO A 291 10.75 8.39 -4.14
C PRO A 291 11.43 8.28 -5.52
N VAL A 292 12.75 8.37 -5.54
CA VAL A 292 13.59 8.20 -6.72
C VAL A 292 14.44 6.93 -6.55
N ILE A 293 14.18 5.95 -7.41
CA ILE A 293 14.93 4.71 -7.49
C ILE A 293 15.90 4.82 -8.67
N ALA A 294 17.19 4.78 -8.38
CA ALA A 294 18.22 4.84 -9.40
C ALA A 294 18.38 3.50 -10.11
N ILE A 295 18.55 3.50 -11.43
CA ILE A 295 18.68 2.28 -12.25
C ILE A 295 19.83 2.40 -13.26
N GLY A 296 20.42 1.26 -13.63
CA GLY A 296 21.34 1.14 -14.76
C GLY A 296 22.80 1.01 -14.33
N GLY A 297 23.37 -0.18 -14.56
CA GLY A 297 24.79 -0.47 -14.31
C GLY A 297 25.19 -0.50 -12.82
N ILE A 298 24.23 -0.64 -11.91
CA ILE A 298 24.46 -0.65 -10.46
C ILE A 298 24.94 -2.04 -10.00
N ASN A 299 25.95 -2.06 -9.12
CA ASN A 299 26.56 -3.25 -8.52
C ASN A 299 27.15 -2.94 -7.12
N ASP A 300 27.73 -3.95 -6.48
CA ASP A 300 28.38 -3.87 -5.16
C ASP A 300 29.50 -2.83 -5.03
N LYS A 301 30.17 -2.49 -6.14
CA LYS A 301 31.25 -1.50 -6.17
C LYS A 301 30.75 -0.06 -6.21
N ASN A 302 29.55 0.20 -6.76
CA ASN A 302 29.08 1.57 -7.03
C ASN A 302 27.78 1.98 -6.33
N TYR A 303 26.99 1.03 -5.79
CA TYR A 303 25.67 1.35 -5.22
C TYR A 303 25.71 2.39 -4.09
N ARG A 304 26.79 2.42 -3.29
CA ARG A 304 26.96 3.42 -2.22
C ARG A 304 27.06 4.85 -2.75
N ALA A 305 27.69 5.05 -3.91
CA ALA A 305 27.78 6.36 -4.53
C ALA A 305 26.40 6.83 -5.05
N VAL A 306 25.56 5.87 -5.48
CA VAL A 306 24.17 6.12 -5.88
C VAL A 306 23.35 6.59 -4.68
N LEU A 307 23.39 5.87 -3.56
CA LEU A 307 22.66 6.29 -2.35
C LEU A 307 23.14 7.65 -1.82
N LYS A 308 24.46 7.89 -1.84
CA LYS A 308 25.05 9.21 -1.49
C LYS A 308 24.60 10.36 -2.41
N SER A 309 24.08 10.06 -3.60
CA SER A 309 23.51 11.08 -4.49
C SER A 309 22.07 11.48 -4.12
N GLY A 310 21.47 10.84 -3.12
CA GLY A 310 20.13 11.13 -2.62
C GLY A 310 19.04 10.18 -3.15
N ALA A 311 19.40 9.14 -3.90
CA ALA A 311 18.44 8.12 -4.31
C ALA A 311 17.85 7.39 -3.08
N ASP A 312 16.53 7.21 -3.08
CA ASP A 312 15.80 6.51 -2.01
C ASP A 312 15.99 4.98 -2.11
N GLY A 313 16.44 4.50 -3.26
CA GLY A 313 16.81 3.11 -3.47
C GLY A 313 17.52 2.88 -4.80
N ILE A 314 17.84 1.60 -5.05
CA ILE A 314 18.49 1.17 -6.30
C ILE A 314 17.69 0.06 -6.96
N ALA A 315 17.70 0.05 -8.28
CA ALA A 315 17.18 -1.04 -9.09
C ALA A 315 18.31 -1.82 -9.76
N VAL A 316 18.29 -3.15 -9.60
CA VAL A 316 19.37 -4.04 -10.04
C VAL A 316 18.81 -5.23 -10.81
N ALA A 317 19.48 -5.58 -11.92
CA ALA A 317 19.11 -6.70 -12.79
C ALA A 317 20.31 -7.64 -13.00
N SER A 318 21.15 -7.33 -13.99
CA SER A 318 22.22 -8.21 -14.46
C SER A 318 23.23 -8.58 -13.39
N PHE A 319 23.64 -7.62 -12.54
CA PHE A 319 24.56 -7.92 -11.44
C PHE A 319 24.05 -9.05 -10.54
N LEU A 320 22.74 -9.11 -10.26
CA LEU A 320 22.17 -10.15 -9.41
C LEU A 320 22.14 -11.50 -10.12
N PHE A 321 21.66 -11.53 -11.37
CA PHE A 321 21.37 -12.78 -12.06
C PHE A 321 22.53 -13.33 -12.90
N GLU A 322 23.56 -12.56 -13.23
CA GLU A 322 24.75 -13.03 -13.98
C GLU A 322 25.85 -13.61 -13.07
N GLY A 323 25.59 -13.72 -11.76
CA GLY A 323 26.42 -14.45 -10.80
C GLY A 323 25.58 -15.25 -9.80
N ASP A 324 26.13 -15.52 -8.63
CA ASP A 324 25.38 -16.14 -7.52
C ASP A 324 24.43 -15.12 -6.89
N LEU A 325 23.12 -15.34 -7.08
CA LEU A 325 22.06 -14.43 -6.63
C LEU A 325 22.19 -14.09 -5.14
N LYS A 326 22.41 -15.10 -4.29
CA LYS A 326 22.45 -14.94 -2.83
C LYS A 326 23.69 -14.16 -2.40
N LYS A 327 24.86 -14.49 -2.95
CA LYS A 327 26.12 -13.79 -2.69
C LYS A 327 26.04 -12.34 -3.14
N ASN A 328 25.47 -12.09 -4.32
CA ASN A 328 25.34 -10.76 -4.88
C ASN A 328 24.36 -9.89 -4.08
N LEU A 329 23.22 -10.44 -3.64
CA LEU A 329 22.32 -9.71 -2.73
C LEU A 329 23.03 -9.33 -1.42
N LYS A 330 23.75 -10.28 -0.80
CA LYS A 330 24.50 -10.01 0.44
C LYS A 330 25.58 -8.95 0.29
N SER A 331 26.19 -8.84 -0.90
CA SER A 331 27.19 -7.81 -1.18
C SER A 331 26.60 -6.39 -1.24
N LEU A 332 25.30 -6.27 -1.57
CA LEU A 332 24.55 -5.02 -1.48
C LEU A 332 24.17 -4.76 -0.01
N SER A 333 25.17 -4.41 0.79
CA SER A 333 25.03 -4.18 2.22
C SER A 333 24.19 -2.93 2.48
N PHE A 334 22.90 -3.15 2.64
CA PHE A 334 21.89 -2.27 3.19
C PHE A 334 21.79 -2.49 4.69
N LYS A 335 22.89 -2.25 5.43
CA LYS A 335 22.82 -2.31 6.91
C LYS A 335 21.78 -1.30 7.41
N LYS A 336 20.95 -1.74 8.36
CA LYS A 336 19.92 -0.93 9.01
C LYS A 336 20.55 0.26 9.72
#